data_AF-A0A3B4DQV4-F1
#
_entry.id   AF-A0A3B4DQV4-F1
#
_cell.length_a   1.000
_cell.length_b   1.000
_cell.length_c   1.000
_cell.angle_alpha   90.00
_cell.angle_beta   90.00
_cell.angle_gamma   90.00
#
_symmetry.space_group_name_H-M   'P 1'
#
loop_
_entity.id
_entity.type
_entity.pdbx_description
1 polymer ?
#
loop_
_entity_poly.entity_id
_entity_poly.type
_entity_poly.pdbx_seq_one_letter_code
_entity_poly.pdbx_strand_id
1 'polypeptide(L)'
;MWWTSPLSPSAWCVDLRRVGERGSKGRRQNQEPLRLLEYAERERGRKEAEVNLGGNALWPVEKMASSLPMVNGDLTSPLGSHSPGTSHVEETLQQMNILIKENRELKEALKQTNLTMKERFEGLTLWKEKQKEERNFLESRLEEARERVRALDAENELLKKRVQELESHAAAGEGEGAGVQAKLEALKSQIARLQAEKSDLVAMNSELQLKMGQGSPEDSFIEIRIEKGEMNVTKDLPVIHKESSASSTARCDLPMPRPESEEQTVRQLLQSLRQVTQQKEQLQLQLQTASKRIAELELQPLNTESETQTSLPCTSTADTQTKSTEEDTAKSASEVENMKAQMMSLFKELQQAQSKLDEAENMKKSLQDRCKDLEQDLTVLKTQLGERQQIQAENDKLKVQLDSMQAAVKLEQKKAQDEKNSLAQLKDAYTKLFEDYNELKEENKKKEDFVSSVEFEELQGRLAAAEQALADKQQKIDEMKQEIFQKEKDLETISVFQAQAEVYSSDFYAERAAREKIHEEKERLSAQLEFVKKHNSQLQDELESLGRQSMSELQRRHVSRGANPGGSSPHQLQGGRVDWQQQVNIPEHACPKCGEVLPDLDTLQIHIMDCII
;
A
#
# COMPACT_ATOMS: atom_id res chain seq x y z
N MET A 1 -7.80 -59.73 -39.85
CA MET A 1 -6.70 -59.55 -40.82
C MET A 1 -5.57 -58.87 -40.06
N TRP A 2 -4.60 -59.66 -39.56
CA TRP A 2 -3.18 -59.66 -40.01
C TRP A 2 -2.45 -58.37 -39.52
N TRP A 3 -1.44 -58.33 -38.63
CA TRP A 3 -0.41 -59.28 -38.15
C TRP A 3 0.12 -58.87 -36.73
N THR A 4 0.45 -59.87 -35.89
CA THR A 4 1.62 -60.08 -34.98
C THR A 4 2.56 -58.90 -34.62
N SER A 5 3.22 -58.77 -33.47
CA SER A 5 3.36 -59.46 -32.16
C SER A 5 4.30 -58.61 -31.27
N PRO A 6 4.44 -58.92 -29.95
CA PRO A 6 5.01 -58.07 -28.89
C PRO A 6 6.43 -58.50 -28.48
N LEU A 7 7.13 -57.71 -27.64
CA LEU A 7 8.19 -58.23 -26.77
C LEU A 7 8.20 -57.59 -25.37
N SER A 8 8.33 -58.49 -24.39
CA SER A 8 8.24 -58.36 -22.94
C SER A 8 9.67 -58.34 -22.31
N PRO A 9 9.81 -58.25 -20.97
CA PRO A 9 11.01 -57.80 -20.25
C PRO A 9 11.91 -58.94 -19.70
N SER A 10 13.07 -58.57 -19.18
CA SER A 10 13.92 -59.36 -18.26
C SER A 10 14.53 -58.41 -17.22
N ALA A 11 14.17 -58.46 -15.94
CA ALA A 11 14.62 -59.43 -14.91
C ALA A 11 16.16 -59.38 -14.72
N TRP A 12 16.68 -58.57 -13.78
CA TRP A 12 16.99 -58.88 -12.37
C TRP A 12 18.41 -59.44 -12.10
N CYS A 13 19.15 -58.67 -11.29
CA CYS A 13 19.97 -59.08 -10.12
C CYS A 13 21.51 -59.27 -10.19
N VAL A 14 22.13 -58.80 -9.09
CA VAL A 14 23.43 -59.16 -8.43
C VAL A 14 24.65 -58.29 -8.83
N ASP A 15 25.47 -57.64 -7.96
CA ASP A 15 25.67 -57.70 -6.50
C ASP A 15 26.35 -56.44 -5.91
N LEU A 16 26.23 -56.29 -4.58
CA LEU A 16 27.00 -55.40 -3.71
C LEU A 16 28.37 -56.00 -3.34
N ARG A 17 29.47 -55.23 -3.46
CA ARG A 17 30.51 -55.02 -2.42
C ARG A 17 31.72 -54.21 -2.95
N ARG A 18 31.93 -52.99 -2.46
CA ARG A 18 33.18 -52.61 -1.75
C ARG A 18 33.04 -51.26 -1.05
N VAL A 19 33.16 -51.31 0.27
CA VAL A 19 33.40 -50.22 1.22
C VAL A 19 34.80 -49.63 0.97
N GLY A 20 34.96 -48.31 1.12
CA GLY A 20 36.25 -47.73 1.51
C GLY A 20 36.67 -46.43 0.81
N GLU A 21 36.53 -45.34 1.56
CA GLU A 21 37.47 -44.21 1.64
C GLU A 21 37.44 -43.05 0.62
N ARG A 22 37.25 -41.86 1.21
CA ARG A 22 37.78 -40.52 0.86
C ARG A 22 37.11 -39.85 -0.36
N GLY A 23 36.27 -38.82 -0.22
CA GLY A 23 36.29 -37.69 0.71
C GLY A 23 37.05 -36.52 0.09
N SER A 24 36.34 -35.59 -0.58
CA SER A 24 36.71 -34.15 -0.78
C SER A 24 35.87 -33.47 -1.88
N LYS A 25 34.54 -33.44 -1.75
CA LYS A 25 33.69 -32.50 -2.52
C LYS A 25 32.50 -32.05 -1.67
N GLY A 26 32.79 -31.35 -0.57
CA GLY A 26 31.77 -30.83 0.35
C GLY A 26 32.17 -29.52 1.04
N ARG A 27 33.20 -28.82 0.54
CA ARG A 27 33.80 -27.66 1.21
C ARG A 27 33.80 -26.38 0.37
N ARG A 28 32.82 -26.21 -0.52
CA ARG A 28 32.64 -24.97 -1.30
C ARG A 28 31.28 -24.27 -1.15
N GLN A 29 30.30 -24.87 -0.48
CA GLN A 29 28.97 -24.25 -0.31
C GLN A 29 28.73 -23.59 1.07
N ASN A 30 29.70 -23.63 2.00
CA ASN A 30 29.59 -22.98 3.31
C ASN A 30 30.59 -21.83 3.54
N GLN A 31 31.25 -21.32 2.50
CA GLN A 31 32.17 -20.17 2.66
C GLN A 31 31.56 -18.81 2.28
N GLU A 32 30.46 -18.75 1.52
CA GLU A 32 29.81 -17.48 1.18
C GLU A 32 29.15 -16.78 2.39
N PRO A 33 28.45 -17.49 3.30
CA PRO A 33 27.86 -16.83 4.47
C PRO A 33 28.93 -16.29 5.44
N LEU A 34 30.06 -17.00 5.57
CA LEU A 34 31.18 -16.59 6.42
C LEU A 34 31.97 -15.42 5.82
N ARG A 35 32.13 -15.35 4.49
CA ARG A 35 32.77 -14.19 3.84
C ARG A 35 31.90 -12.94 3.89
N LEU A 36 30.57 -13.09 3.84
CA LEU A 36 29.64 -11.97 4.00
C LEU A 36 29.60 -11.47 5.46
N LEU A 37 29.72 -12.37 6.44
CA LEU A 37 29.86 -11.99 7.85
C LEU A 37 31.21 -11.33 8.15
N GLU A 38 32.33 -11.84 7.59
CA GLU A 38 33.64 -11.18 7.70
C GLU A 38 33.67 -9.83 6.98
N TYR A 39 32.97 -9.67 5.86
CA TYR A 39 32.81 -8.36 5.20
C TYR A 39 31.94 -7.42 6.04
N ALA A 40 30.86 -7.91 6.63
CA ALA A 40 29.97 -7.11 7.48
C ALA A 40 30.64 -6.70 8.81
N GLU A 41 31.47 -7.56 9.40
CA GLU A 41 32.28 -7.24 10.59
C GLU A 41 33.44 -6.31 10.26
N ARG A 42 34.07 -6.45 9.08
CA ARG A 42 35.10 -5.54 8.60
C ARG A 42 34.55 -4.15 8.26
N GLU A 43 33.32 -4.07 7.73
CA GLU A 43 32.58 -2.81 7.52
C GLU A 43 32.08 -2.21 8.83
N ARG A 44 31.68 -3.02 9.82
CA ARG A 44 31.30 -2.55 11.16
C ARG A 44 32.52 -1.99 11.92
N GLY A 45 33.66 -2.67 11.84
CA GLY A 45 34.93 -2.19 12.41
C GLY A 45 35.49 -0.95 11.69
N ARG A 46 35.25 -0.80 10.38
CA ARG A 46 35.63 0.41 9.62
C ARG A 46 34.75 1.61 9.99
N LYS A 47 33.45 1.41 10.20
CA LYS A 47 32.52 2.45 10.69
C LYS A 47 32.73 2.81 12.16
N GLU A 48 33.11 1.87 13.02
CA GLU A 48 33.47 2.16 14.41
C GLU A 48 34.85 2.86 14.51
N ALA A 49 35.78 2.62 13.59
CA ALA A 49 37.04 3.35 13.48
C ALA A 49 36.86 4.79 12.94
N GLU A 50 35.92 5.03 12.01
CA GLU A 50 35.57 6.39 11.55
C GLU A 50 34.88 7.23 12.63
N VAL A 51 34.08 6.61 13.51
CA VAL A 51 33.41 7.31 14.62
C VAL A 51 34.38 7.66 15.76
N ASN A 52 35.51 6.94 15.89
CA ASN A 52 36.49 7.15 16.97
C ASN A 52 37.75 7.94 16.57
N LEU A 53 37.91 8.31 15.29
CA LEU A 53 39.04 9.12 14.80
C LEU A 53 38.63 10.48 14.19
N GLY A 54 37.35 10.86 14.27
CA GLY A 54 36.83 12.15 13.78
C GLY A 54 36.97 13.34 14.75
N GLY A 55 37.86 13.26 15.75
CA GLY A 55 38.11 14.32 16.73
C GLY A 55 39.30 15.21 16.35
N ASN A 56 39.27 15.80 15.15
CA ASN A 56 40.09 16.93 14.65
C ASN A 56 40.32 16.74 13.15
N ALA A 57 39.45 17.31 12.33
CA ALA A 57 39.79 17.60 10.94
C ALA A 57 39.08 18.88 10.49
N LEU A 58 39.90 19.82 10.07
CA LEU A 58 39.57 21.00 9.27
C LEU A 58 38.63 20.60 8.12
N TRP A 59 37.45 21.22 8.06
CA TRP A 59 36.47 20.96 7.00
C TRP A 59 36.99 21.42 5.63
N PRO A 60 36.98 20.57 4.59
CA PRO A 60 37.11 21.03 3.21
C PRO A 60 35.82 21.76 2.82
N VAL A 61 35.94 23.02 2.43
CA VAL A 61 34.85 23.77 1.79
C VAL A 61 34.71 23.23 0.37
N GLU A 62 33.73 22.34 0.18
CA GLU A 62 33.31 21.91 -1.14
C GLU A 62 32.18 22.82 -1.64
N LYS A 63 32.36 23.28 -2.87
CA LYS A 63 31.58 24.33 -3.56
C LYS A 63 30.09 24.03 -3.59
N MET A 64 29.29 24.85 -2.91
CA MET A 64 27.92 25.13 -3.34
C MET A 64 27.95 26.37 -4.24
N ALA A 65 27.88 26.12 -5.55
CA ALA A 65 27.66 27.14 -6.56
C ALA A 65 26.23 27.69 -6.38
N SER A 66 26.12 28.90 -5.85
CA SER A 66 24.91 29.72 -5.97
C SER A 66 25.19 30.76 -7.04
N SER A 67 24.61 30.54 -8.22
CA SER A 67 24.58 31.48 -9.33
C SER A 67 23.95 32.80 -8.89
N LEU A 68 24.74 33.88 -8.88
CA LEU A 68 24.26 35.26 -8.82
C LEU A 68 24.88 36.04 -9.99
N PRO A 69 24.09 36.82 -10.75
CA PRO A 69 24.55 37.47 -11.96
C PRO A 69 25.43 38.67 -11.60
N MET A 70 26.61 38.75 -12.21
CA MET A 70 27.46 39.95 -12.13
C MET A 70 26.83 41.05 -13.00
N VAL A 71 26.46 42.17 -12.37
CA VAL A 71 26.09 43.40 -13.08
C VAL A 71 27.38 44.12 -13.47
N ASN A 72 27.58 44.34 -14.77
CA ASN A 72 28.65 45.20 -15.28
C ASN A 72 28.34 46.64 -14.85
N GLY A 73 29.29 47.27 -14.14
CA GLY A 73 29.27 48.70 -13.90
C GLY A 73 29.93 49.43 -15.07
N ASP A 74 29.12 49.99 -15.96
CA ASP A 74 29.56 51.01 -16.91
C ASP A 74 29.96 52.29 -16.14
N LEU A 75 31.19 52.76 -16.37
CA LEU A 75 31.68 54.05 -15.89
C LEU A 75 31.74 55.04 -17.06
N THR A 76 30.74 55.91 -17.13
CA THR A 76 30.85 57.22 -17.81
C THR A 76 31.06 58.32 -16.76
N SER A 77 32.11 59.13 -16.98
CA SER A 77 32.64 60.25 -16.18
C SER A 77 31.63 61.36 -15.82
N PRO A 78 31.93 62.32 -14.90
CA PRO A 78 32.73 63.49 -15.29
C PRO A 78 33.62 64.14 -14.20
N LEU A 79 34.51 64.99 -14.73
CA LEU A 79 35.46 65.91 -14.12
C LEU A 79 34.85 66.85 -13.06
N GLY A 80 35.52 67.03 -11.90
CA GLY A 80 35.18 68.02 -10.89
C GLY A 80 36.26 68.18 -9.81
N SER A 81 36.91 69.34 -9.80
CA SER A 81 38.04 69.74 -8.94
C SER A 81 37.69 69.85 -7.44
N HIS A 82 38.21 68.97 -6.58
CA HIS A 82 38.40 69.20 -5.14
C HIS A 82 39.64 68.44 -4.59
N SER A 83 40.27 69.02 -3.56
CA SER A 83 41.52 68.65 -2.86
C SER A 83 41.94 67.16 -2.89
N PRO A 84 43.19 66.78 -3.27
CA PRO A 84 43.53 65.38 -3.61
C PRO A 84 43.78 64.43 -2.43
N GLY A 85 43.68 64.90 -1.18
CA GLY A 85 44.12 64.11 0.00
C GLY A 85 42.99 63.56 0.87
N THR A 86 41.81 64.18 0.87
CA THR A 86 40.74 63.86 1.83
C THR A 86 39.64 62.96 1.25
N SER A 87 39.27 63.12 -0.04
CA SER A 87 38.21 62.30 -0.66
C SER A 87 38.59 60.83 -0.82
N HIS A 88 39.83 60.53 -1.22
CA HIS A 88 40.32 59.15 -1.37
C HIS A 88 40.39 58.40 -0.02
N VAL A 89 40.74 59.11 1.06
CA VAL A 89 40.73 58.52 2.41
C VAL A 89 39.30 58.26 2.88
N GLU A 90 38.36 59.15 2.57
CA GLU A 90 36.93 58.97 2.85
C GLU A 90 36.35 57.76 2.09
N GLU A 91 36.66 57.62 0.80
CA GLU A 91 36.21 56.50 -0.04
C GLU A 91 36.76 55.15 0.44
N THR A 92 38.04 55.10 0.81
CA THR A 92 38.65 53.87 1.38
C THR A 92 38.07 53.51 2.74
N LEU A 93 37.74 54.50 3.59
CA LEU A 93 37.03 54.27 4.86
C LEU A 93 35.59 53.78 4.64
N GLN A 94 34.89 54.29 3.62
CA GLN A 94 33.58 53.79 3.24
C GLN A 94 33.64 52.34 2.75
N GLN A 95 34.59 52.00 1.88
CA GLN A 95 34.83 50.62 1.44
C GLN A 95 35.18 49.69 2.63
N MET A 96 36.03 50.14 3.56
CA MET A 96 36.35 49.37 4.76
C MET A 96 35.11 49.12 5.63
N ASN A 97 34.24 50.11 5.78
CA ASN A 97 32.99 49.95 6.53
C ASN A 97 32.02 48.97 5.85
N ILE A 98 31.93 48.98 4.52
CA ILE A 98 31.16 48.00 3.75
C ILE A 98 31.70 46.59 3.99
N LEU A 99 33.01 46.39 3.86
CA LEU A 99 33.64 45.08 4.11
C LEU A 99 33.45 44.60 5.55
N ILE A 100 33.50 45.50 6.53
CA ILE A 100 33.21 45.15 7.93
C ILE A 100 31.76 44.70 8.10
N LYS A 101 30.82 45.38 7.43
CA LYS A 101 29.40 45.03 7.46
C LYS A 101 29.16 43.66 6.80
N GLU A 102 29.67 43.46 5.60
CA GLU A 102 29.60 42.18 4.89
C GLU A 102 30.25 41.05 5.69
N ASN A 103 31.39 41.30 6.36
CA ASN A 103 32.03 40.30 7.21
C ASN A 103 31.18 39.95 8.45
N ARG A 104 30.45 40.91 9.01
CA ARG A 104 29.49 40.66 10.11
C ARG A 104 28.31 39.84 9.61
N GLU A 105 27.73 40.21 8.47
CA GLU A 105 26.62 39.47 7.85
C GLU A 105 27.02 38.03 7.50
N LEU A 106 28.23 37.81 6.94
CA LEU A 106 28.77 36.48 6.68
C LEU A 106 28.95 35.66 7.97
N LYS A 107 29.45 36.27 9.04
CA LYS A 107 29.58 35.60 10.35
C LYS A 107 28.22 35.23 10.92
N GLU A 108 27.21 36.07 10.77
CA GLU A 108 25.84 35.78 11.21
C GLU A 108 25.22 34.68 10.37
N ALA A 109 25.34 34.73 9.05
CA ALA A 109 24.87 33.67 8.15
C ALA A 109 25.53 32.32 8.50
N LEU A 110 26.84 32.29 8.73
CA LEU A 110 27.55 31.06 9.12
C LEU A 110 27.10 30.55 10.50
N LYS A 111 26.77 31.42 11.45
CA LYS A 111 26.19 31.01 12.74
C LYS A 111 24.82 30.38 12.55
N GLN A 112 23.98 30.98 11.70
CA GLN A 112 22.65 30.46 11.40
C GLN A 112 22.74 29.09 10.71
N THR A 113 23.61 28.92 9.71
CA THR A 113 23.79 27.63 9.04
C THR A 113 24.29 26.54 9.99
N ASN A 114 25.22 26.86 10.89
CA ASN A 114 25.68 25.93 11.92
C ASN A 114 24.55 25.55 12.90
N LEU A 115 23.71 26.51 13.31
CA LEU A 115 22.57 26.24 14.18
C LEU A 115 21.57 25.30 13.50
N THR A 116 21.17 25.61 12.26
CA THR A 116 20.27 24.75 11.47
C THR A 116 20.85 23.36 11.25
N MET A 117 22.17 23.25 11.03
CA MET A 117 22.83 21.96 10.87
C MET A 117 22.79 21.15 12.19
N LYS A 118 23.01 21.81 13.32
CA LYS A 118 22.91 21.19 14.65
C LYS A 118 21.50 20.69 14.92
N GLU A 119 20.47 21.50 14.66
CA GLU A 119 19.06 21.11 14.82
C GLU A 119 18.70 19.91 13.93
N ARG A 120 19.20 19.89 12.68
CA ARG A 120 19.01 18.74 11.79
C ARG A 120 19.69 17.48 12.31
N PHE A 121 20.90 17.59 12.85
CA PHE A 121 21.60 16.45 13.46
C PHE A 121 20.86 15.92 14.69
N GLU A 122 20.38 16.82 15.56
CA GLU A 122 19.56 16.45 16.73
C GLU A 122 18.26 15.76 16.30
N GLY A 123 17.58 16.27 15.26
CA GLY A 123 16.41 15.64 14.66
C GLY A 123 16.70 14.24 14.10
N LEU A 124 17.83 14.07 13.40
CA LEU A 124 18.28 12.78 12.87
C LEU A 124 18.59 11.78 13.99
N THR A 125 19.21 12.21 15.09
CA THR A 125 19.50 11.33 16.23
C THR A 125 18.23 10.87 16.93
N LEU A 126 17.27 11.77 17.15
CA LEU A 126 15.97 11.42 17.74
C LEU A 126 15.17 10.49 16.83
N TRP A 127 15.18 10.74 15.52
CA TRP A 127 14.54 9.85 14.55
C TRP A 127 15.17 8.45 14.56
N LYS A 128 16.50 8.36 14.60
CA LYS A 128 17.23 7.09 14.68
C LYS A 128 16.92 6.33 15.97
N GLU A 129 16.81 7.03 17.10
CA GLU A 129 16.41 6.44 18.38
C GLU A 129 14.98 5.90 18.33
N LYS A 130 14.04 6.69 17.82
CA LYS A 130 12.65 6.26 17.62
C LYS A 130 12.54 5.03 16.71
N GLN A 131 13.28 5.00 15.60
CA GLN A 131 13.33 3.82 14.72
C GLN A 131 13.90 2.58 15.43
N LYS A 132 14.88 2.77 16.31
CA LYS A 132 15.43 1.67 17.12
C LYS A 132 14.39 1.15 18.12
N GLU A 133 13.64 2.04 18.77
CA GLU A 133 12.56 1.67 19.71
C GLU A 133 11.43 0.93 19.01
N GLU A 134 10.95 1.42 17.86
CA GLU A 134 9.92 0.76 17.05
C GLU A 134 10.35 -0.65 16.61
N ARG A 135 11.59 -0.80 16.14
CA ARG A 135 12.17 -2.11 15.79
C ARG A 135 12.19 -3.05 16.99
N ASN A 136 12.65 -2.57 18.15
CA ASN A 136 12.71 -3.38 19.37
C ASN A 136 11.31 -3.80 19.84
N PHE A 137 10.32 -2.92 19.71
CA PHE A 137 8.92 -3.23 20.04
C PHE A 137 8.37 -4.34 19.14
N LEU A 138 8.58 -4.24 17.82
CA LEU A 138 8.16 -5.27 16.87
C LEU A 138 8.87 -6.60 17.13
N GLU A 139 10.17 -6.57 17.43
CA GLU A 139 10.96 -7.75 17.77
C GLU A 139 10.43 -8.43 19.04
N SER A 140 10.12 -7.66 20.09
CA SER A 140 9.48 -8.18 21.30
C SER A 140 8.12 -8.81 21.02
N ARG A 141 7.28 -8.18 20.18
CA ARG A 141 5.97 -8.72 19.80
C ARG A 141 6.08 -10.02 18.99
N LEU A 142 7.08 -10.11 18.11
CA LEU A 142 7.35 -11.31 17.37
C LEU A 142 7.84 -12.45 18.28
N GLU A 143 8.68 -12.15 19.27
CA GLU A 143 9.11 -13.18 20.21
C GLU A 143 7.95 -13.66 21.11
N GLU A 144 7.10 -12.75 21.60
CA GLU A 144 5.87 -13.14 22.30
C GLU A 144 4.94 -14.01 21.44
N ALA A 145 4.81 -13.71 20.15
CA ALA A 145 4.02 -14.51 19.22
C ALA A 145 4.64 -15.90 19.02
N ARG A 146 5.96 -15.98 18.88
CA ARG A 146 6.70 -17.25 18.79
C ARG A 146 6.52 -18.08 20.05
N GLU A 147 6.58 -17.48 21.23
CA GLU A 147 6.35 -18.17 22.50
C GLU A 147 4.93 -18.73 22.59
N ARG A 148 3.91 -17.97 22.17
CA ARG A 148 2.52 -18.47 22.11
C ARG A 148 2.38 -19.65 21.15
N VAL A 149 3.03 -19.59 19.98
CA VAL A 149 3.03 -20.71 19.02
C VAL A 149 3.70 -21.94 19.64
N ARG A 150 4.89 -21.79 20.24
CA ARG A 150 5.58 -22.90 20.94
C ARG A 150 4.71 -23.51 22.04
N ALA A 151 3.96 -22.69 22.78
CA ALA A 151 3.05 -23.17 23.82
C ALA A 151 1.87 -23.97 23.23
N LEU A 152 1.24 -23.46 22.17
CA LEU A 152 0.17 -24.17 21.45
C LEU A 152 0.67 -25.46 20.81
N ASP A 153 1.89 -25.48 20.26
CA ASP A 153 2.51 -26.69 19.71
C ASP A 153 2.73 -27.73 20.80
N ALA A 154 3.21 -27.32 21.98
CA ALA A 154 3.36 -28.23 23.13
C ALA A 154 2.01 -28.78 23.61
N GLU A 155 0.97 -27.95 23.67
CA GLU A 155 -0.39 -28.37 24.00
C GLU A 155 -0.96 -29.34 22.96
N ASN A 156 -0.78 -29.03 21.67
CA ASN A 156 -1.19 -29.90 20.58
C ASN A 156 -0.50 -31.26 20.62
N GLU A 157 0.81 -31.31 20.92
CA GLU A 157 1.52 -32.56 21.10
C GLU A 157 1.03 -33.35 22.33
N LEU A 158 0.64 -32.68 23.41
CA LEU A 158 0.03 -33.31 24.57
C LEU A 158 -1.36 -33.88 24.24
N LEU A 159 -2.19 -33.11 23.53
CA LEU A 159 -3.50 -33.56 23.06
C LEU A 159 -3.38 -34.74 22.09
N LYS A 160 -2.43 -34.71 21.16
CA LYS A 160 -2.14 -35.84 20.26
C LYS A 160 -1.75 -37.10 21.04
N LYS A 161 -0.87 -36.98 22.03
CA LYS A 161 -0.52 -38.11 22.92
C LYS A 161 -1.74 -38.63 23.66
N ARG A 162 -2.61 -37.74 24.15
CA ARG A 162 -3.83 -38.13 24.86
C ARG A 162 -4.83 -38.85 23.95
N VAL A 163 -4.98 -38.39 22.71
CA VAL A 163 -5.78 -39.07 21.68
C VAL A 163 -5.19 -40.44 21.39
N GLN A 164 -3.88 -40.54 21.19
CA GLN A 164 -3.19 -41.81 20.94
C GLN A 164 -3.31 -42.78 22.12
N GLU A 165 -3.24 -42.30 23.37
CA GLU A 165 -3.51 -43.10 24.56
C GLU A 165 -4.93 -43.65 24.56
N LEU A 166 -5.93 -42.80 24.29
CA LEU A 166 -7.34 -43.22 24.21
C LEU A 166 -7.58 -44.22 23.07
N GLU A 167 -6.94 -44.05 21.92
CA GLU A 167 -6.98 -44.99 20.80
C GLU A 167 -6.28 -46.32 21.16
N SER A 168 -5.14 -46.27 21.86
CA SER A 168 -4.44 -47.47 22.33
C SER A 168 -5.20 -48.22 23.43
N HIS A 169 -5.90 -47.50 24.32
CA HIS A 169 -6.79 -48.09 25.31
C HIS A 169 -8.05 -48.68 24.67
N ALA A 170 -8.55 -48.09 23.59
CA ALA A 170 -9.61 -48.68 22.77
C ALA A 170 -9.15 -49.95 22.02
N ALA A 171 -7.86 -50.04 21.66
CA ALA A 171 -7.27 -51.19 20.97
C ALA A 171 -6.80 -52.32 21.91
N ALA A 172 -6.41 -52.03 23.16
CA ALA A 172 -5.88 -53.00 24.12
C ALA A 172 -6.92 -53.54 25.13
N GLY A 173 -8.13 -52.96 25.19
CA GLY A 173 -9.20 -53.40 26.08
C GLY A 173 -10.23 -54.30 25.39
N GLU A 174 -9.98 -55.62 25.34
CA GLU A 174 -10.96 -56.66 24.93
C GLU A 174 -12.19 -56.82 25.87
N GLY A 175 -12.60 -55.77 26.60
CA GLY A 175 -13.68 -55.85 27.58
C GLY A 175 -14.80 -54.81 27.45
N GLU A 176 -14.51 -53.59 27.01
CA GLU A 176 -15.49 -52.49 27.05
C GLU A 176 -15.73 -51.80 25.70
N GLY A 177 -14.78 -51.89 24.76
CA GLY A 177 -14.95 -51.40 23.39
C GLY A 177 -16.04 -52.15 22.62
N ALA A 178 -16.21 -53.46 22.87
CA ALA A 178 -17.29 -54.25 22.28
C ALA A 178 -18.67 -53.82 22.78
N GLY A 179 -18.80 -53.36 24.03
CA GLY A 179 -20.06 -52.86 24.58
C GLY A 179 -20.45 -51.50 24.01
N VAL A 180 -19.48 -50.60 23.81
CA VAL A 180 -19.73 -49.28 23.20
C VAL A 180 -19.97 -49.42 21.70
N GLN A 181 -19.21 -50.26 20.99
CA GLN A 181 -19.42 -50.53 19.57
C GLN A 181 -20.75 -51.27 19.33
N ALA A 182 -21.12 -52.24 20.17
CA ALA A 182 -22.42 -52.91 20.09
C ALA A 182 -23.58 -51.98 20.46
N LYS A 183 -23.41 -51.05 21.41
CA LYS A 183 -24.39 -50.01 21.70
C LYS A 183 -24.50 -49.00 20.56
N LEU A 184 -23.38 -48.65 19.92
CA LEU A 184 -23.37 -47.77 18.75
C LEU A 184 -24.09 -48.44 17.57
N GLU A 185 -23.82 -49.72 17.30
CA GLU A 185 -24.52 -50.49 16.27
C GLU A 185 -26.00 -50.73 16.61
N ALA A 186 -26.33 -50.97 17.89
CA ALA A 186 -27.72 -51.06 18.34
C ALA A 186 -28.46 -49.72 18.16
N LEU A 187 -27.84 -48.59 18.51
CA LEU A 187 -28.39 -47.25 18.30
C LEU A 187 -28.52 -46.93 16.81
N LYS A 188 -27.54 -47.29 15.97
CA LYS A 188 -27.65 -47.17 14.51
C LYS A 188 -28.80 -48.00 13.96
N SER A 189 -28.98 -49.24 14.41
CA SER A 189 -30.12 -50.09 14.01
C SER A 189 -31.47 -49.54 14.48
N GLN A 190 -31.49 -48.86 15.64
CA GLN A 190 -32.68 -48.20 16.17
C GLN A 190 -33.00 -46.93 15.36
N ILE A 191 -31.99 -46.15 14.99
CA ILE A 191 -32.14 -45.00 14.10
C ILE A 191 -32.65 -45.45 12.72
N ALA A 192 -32.13 -46.54 12.17
CA ALA A 192 -32.60 -47.07 10.90
C ALA A 192 -34.07 -47.52 10.96
N ARG A 193 -34.49 -48.18 12.06
CA ARG A 193 -35.90 -48.53 12.29
C ARG A 193 -36.80 -47.30 12.42
N LEU A 194 -36.39 -46.31 13.21
CA LEU A 194 -37.14 -45.06 13.37
C LEU A 194 -37.19 -44.25 12.07
N GLN A 195 -36.17 -44.33 11.22
CA GLN A 195 -36.18 -43.73 9.89
C GLN A 195 -37.16 -44.46 8.96
N ALA A 196 -37.24 -45.79 9.03
CA ALA A 196 -38.24 -46.56 8.29
C ALA A 196 -39.68 -46.24 8.77
N GLU A 197 -39.91 -46.24 10.09
CA GLU A 197 -41.21 -45.85 10.66
C GLU A 197 -41.58 -44.41 10.31
N LYS A 198 -40.62 -43.48 10.33
CA LYS A 198 -40.83 -42.10 9.86
C LYS A 198 -41.22 -42.07 8.39
N SER A 199 -40.55 -42.84 7.53
CA SER A 199 -40.90 -42.92 6.11
C SER A 199 -42.29 -43.53 5.90
N ASP A 200 -42.67 -44.56 6.67
CA ASP A 200 -44.00 -45.17 6.62
C ASP A 200 -45.08 -44.20 7.12
N LEU A 201 -44.82 -43.48 8.21
CA LEU A 201 -45.70 -42.43 8.72
C LEU A 201 -45.82 -41.28 7.73
N VAL A 202 -44.73 -40.86 7.07
CA VAL A 202 -44.77 -39.84 6.01
C VAL A 202 -45.60 -40.35 4.83
N ALA A 203 -45.44 -41.60 4.41
CA ALA A 203 -46.24 -42.20 3.35
C ALA A 203 -47.73 -42.28 3.73
N MET A 204 -48.06 -42.70 4.94
CA MET A 204 -49.44 -42.67 5.47
C MET A 204 -49.96 -41.24 5.56
N ASN A 205 -49.14 -40.26 5.95
CA ASN A 205 -49.54 -38.86 6.01
C ASN A 205 -49.74 -38.26 4.62
N SER A 206 -48.94 -38.66 3.63
CA SER A 206 -49.15 -38.33 2.22
C SER A 206 -50.42 -38.99 1.68
N GLU A 207 -50.72 -40.24 2.06
CA GLU A 207 -51.97 -40.90 1.69
C GLU A 207 -53.20 -40.24 2.36
N LEU A 208 -53.07 -39.85 3.64
CA LEU A 208 -54.09 -39.09 4.37
C LEU A 208 -54.26 -37.68 3.78
N GLN A 209 -53.18 -37.00 3.41
CA GLN A 209 -53.22 -35.71 2.70
C GLN A 209 -53.84 -35.85 1.31
N LEU A 210 -53.59 -36.93 0.58
CA LEU A 210 -54.26 -37.21 -0.70
C LEU A 210 -55.76 -37.52 -0.50
N LYS A 211 -56.13 -38.22 0.58
CA LYS A 211 -57.53 -38.46 0.96
C LYS A 211 -58.24 -37.19 1.44
N MET A 212 -57.54 -36.28 2.13
CA MET A 212 -58.05 -34.96 2.51
C MET A 212 -58.05 -33.97 1.33
N GLY A 213 -57.17 -34.16 0.34
CA GLY A 213 -57.05 -33.37 -0.88
C GLY A 213 -58.09 -33.70 -1.96
N GLN A 214 -58.97 -34.68 -1.73
CA GLN A 214 -60.13 -34.94 -2.60
C GLN A 214 -61.34 -34.03 -2.30
N GLY A 215 -61.19 -33.05 -1.40
CA GLY A 215 -62.29 -32.17 -1.01
C GLY A 215 -61.89 -30.70 -0.80
N SER A 216 -61.26 -30.05 -1.78
CA SER A 216 -61.34 -28.59 -2.05
C SER A 216 -60.18 -28.18 -2.99
N PRO A 217 -60.40 -27.32 -3.99
CA PRO A 217 -59.33 -26.93 -4.91
C PRO A 217 -58.48 -25.78 -4.32
N GLU A 218 -57.23 -25.78 -4.78
CA GLU A 218 -56.20 -24.72 -4.67
C GLU A 218 -55.41 -24.65 -3.35
N ASP A 219 -54.24 -25.29 -3.35
CA ASP A 219 -53.05 -24.59 -2.85
C ASP A 219 -51.78 -24.99 -3.64
N SER A 220 -51.04 -23.96 -4.05
CA SER A 220 -49.91 -24.01 -4.99
C SER A 220 -48.62 -24.31 -4.24
N PHE A 221 -48.03 -25.48 -4.49
CA PHE A 221 -46.80 -25.94 -3.84
C PHE A 221 -45.57 -25.35 -4.56
N ILE A 222 -44.89 -24.39 -3.93
CA ILE A 222 -43.52 -23.98 -4.32
C ILE A 222 -42.51 -24.88 -3.59
N GLU A 223 -41.82 -25.69 -4.38
CA GLU A 223 -40.72 -26.57 -4.00
C GLU A 223 -39.48 -25.74 -3.58
N ILE A 224 -39.10 -25.77 -2.30
CA ILE A 224 -37.83 -25.20 -1.82
C ILE A 224 -36.75 -26.27 -1.93
N ARG A 225 -35.90 -26.17 -2.96
CA ARG A 225 -34.65 -26.94 -3.06
C ARG A 225 -33.65 -26.44 -2.01
N ILE A 226 -33.19 -27.36 -1.17
CA ILE A 226 -32.02 -27.15 -0.29
C ILE A 226 -30.83 -27.82 -0.97
N GLU A 227 -29.91 -27.03 -1.51
CA GLU A 227 -28.63 -27.51 -2.04
C GLU A 227 -27.73 -27.99 -0.91
N LYS A 228 -27.44 -29.29 -0.90
CA LYS A 228 -26.32 -29.93 -0.21
C LYS A 228 -25.33 -30.37 -1.29
N GLY A 229 -24.11 -29.87 -1.24
CA GLY A 229 -23.11 -30.10 -2.28
C GLY A 229 -22.57 -31.54 -2.33
N GLU A 230 -22.00 -31.91 -3.49
CA GLU A 230 -20.76 -32.69 -3.64
C GLU A 230 -20.36 -32.87 -5.13
N MET A 231 -19.05 -32.72 -5.39
CA MET A 231 -18.18 -33.37 -6.39
C MET A 231 -18.53 -33.48 -7.89
N ASN A 232 -17.65 -32.87 -8.68
CA ASN A 232 -16.91 -33.39 -9.85
C ASN A 232 -17.63 -34.00 -11.08
N VAL A 233 -17.12 -33.57 -12.24
CA VAL A 233 -16.80 -34.34 -13.47
C VAL A 233 -17.45 -33.80 -14.76
N THR A 234 -16.54 -33.36 -15.65
CA THR A 234 -16.56 -33.32 -17.13
C THR A 234 -17.15 -32.14 -17.93
N LYS A 235 -16.20 -31.54 -18.68
CA LYS A 235 -16.17 -31.32 -20.14
C LYS A 235 -16.59 -29.96 -20.72
N ASP A 236 -15.57 -29.38 -21.34
CA ASP A 236 -15.52 -28.64 -22.61
C ASP A 236 -15.77 -27.11 -22.60
N LEU A 237 -14.65 -26.41 -22.82
CA LEU A 237 -14.46 -25.04 -23.34
C LEU A 237 -15.18 -24.84 -24.71
N PRO A 238 -15.40 -23.60 -25.23
CA PRO A 238 -14.53 -22.43 -25.06
C PRO A 238 -15.19 -21.04 -24.88
N VAL A 239 -14.38 -20.18 -24.28
CA VAL A 239 -14.21 -18.72 -24.44
C VAL A 239 -14.82 -18.12 -25.71
N ILE A 240 -15.53 -16.98 -25.60
CA ILE A 240 -15.34 -15.77 -26.45
C ILE A 240 -15.84 -14.52 -25.69
N HIS A 241 -14.97 -13.51 -25.75
CA HIS A 241 -15.07 -12.14 -25.24
C HIS A 241 -16.07 -11.25 -26.00
N LYS A 242 -16.33 -10.07 -25.40
CA LYS A 242 -16.70 -8.78 -26.02
C LYS A 242 -18.15 -8.69 -26.53
N GLU A 243 -18.87 -7.58 -26.41
CA GLU A 243 -18.51 -6.19 -26.13
C GLU A 243 -19.79 -5.44 -25.71
N SER A 244 -19.67 -4.56 -24.72
CA SER A 244 -20.64 -3.52 -24.46
C SER A 244 -20.57 -2.49 -25.59
N SER A 245 -21.71 -2.10 -26.16
CA SER A 245 -21.83 -0.86 -26.93
C SER A 245 -23.28 -0.37 -27.02
N ALA A 246 -23.45 0.86 -26.54
CA ALA A 246 -24.41 1.89 -26.94
C ALA A 246 -25.92 1.71 -26.66
N SER A 247 -26.36 2.45 -25.64
CA SER A 247 -27.33 3.56 -25.74
C SER A 247 -28.38 3.47 -26.85
N SER A 248 -29.67 3.46 -26.47
CA SER A 248 -30.60 4.60 -26.64
C SER A 248 -32.05 4.18 -26.43
N THR A 249 -32.69 4.81 -25.46
CA THR A 249 -34.08 5.31 -25.44
C THR A 249 -35.13 4.57 -26.28
N ALA A 250 -35.99 3.79 -25.61
CA ALA A 250 -37.38 3.62 -26.03
C ALA A 250 -38.26 3.47 -24.79
N ARG A 251 -39.09 4.49 -24.56
CA ARG A 251 -40.25 4.41 -23.66
C ARG A 251 -41.13 3.23 -24.10
N CYS A 252 -41.58 2.45 -23.15
CA CYS A 252 -42.85 1.74 -23.22
C CYS A 252 -43.51 1.87 -21.85
N ASP A 253 -44.39 2.86 -21.75
CA ASP A 253 -45.46 2.91 -20.77
C ASP A 253 -46.34 1.67 -20.97
N LEU A 254 -46.41 0.78 -19.98
CA LEU A 254 -47.67 0.16 -19.57
C LEU A 254 -47.56 -0.39 -18.13
N PRO A 255 -48.64 -0.31 -17.34
CA PRO A 255 -48.60 -0.47 -15.90
C PRO A 255 -48.55 -1.95 -15.53
N MET A 256 -47.74 -2.27 -14.51
CA MET A 256 -47.88 -3.52 -13.76
C MET A 256 -49.36 -3.78 -13.43
N PRO A 257 -49.92 -4.98 -13.70
CA PRO A 257 -51.23 -5.35 -13.20
C PRO A 257 -51.18 -5.31 -11.68
N ARG A 258 -51.80 -4.28 -11.11
CA ARG A 258 -52.03 -4.15 -9.68
C ARG A 258 -52.80 -5.38 -9.19
N PRO A 259 -52.56 -5.84 -7.95
CA PRO A 259 -53.36 -6.87 -7.33
C PRO A 259 -54.69 -6.25 -6.89
N GLU A 260 -55.59 -5.99 -7.84
CA GLU A 260 -56.93 -5.49 -7.52
C GLU A 260 -57.69 -6.49 -6.65
N SER A 261 -57.37 -7.79 -6.73
CA SER A 261 -57.94 -8.82 -5.85
C SER A 261 -57.49 -8.66 -4.38
N GLU A 262 -56.21 -8.36 -4.13
CA GLU A 262 -55.70 -8.14 -2.78
C GLU A 262 -56.18 -6.79 -2.23
N GLU A 263 -56.18 -5.74 -3.07
CA GLU A 263 -56.70 -4.43 -2.67
C GLU A 263 -58.22 -4.47 -2.41
N GLN A 264 -58.99 -5.24 -3.18
CA GLN A 264 -60.40 -5.50 -2.92
C GLN A 264 -60.59 -6.31 -1.63
N THR A 265 -59.77 -7.33 -1.38
CA THR A 265 -59.83 -8.14 -0.15
C THR A 265 -59.49 -7.31 1.07
N VAL A 266 -58.48 -6.45 1.00
CA VAL A 266 -58.11 -5.52 2.07
C VAL A 266 -59.21 -4.46 2.28
N ARG A 267 -59.81 -3.93 1.21
CA ARG A 267 -60.97 -3.02 1.32
C ARG A 267 -62.18 -3.71 1.95
N GLN A 268 -62.46 -4.96 1.59
CA GLN A 268 -63.53 -5.77 2.17
C GLN A 268 -63.29 -6.03 3.66
N LEU A 269 -62.06 -6.39 4.05
CA LEU A 269 -61.65 -6.59 5.43
C LEU A 269 -61.74 -5.30 6.26
N LEU A 270 -61.26 -4.17 5.72
CA LEU A 270 -61.35 -2.87 6.38
C LEU A 270 -62.80 -2.39 6.54
N GLN A 271 -63.66 -2.66 5.56
CA GLN A 271 -65.08 -2.34 5.64
C GLN A 271 -65.80 -3.21 6.67
N SER A 272 -65.49 -4.51 6.71
CA SER A 272 -66.00 -5.43 7.73
C SER A 272 -65.53 -5.01 9.13
N LEU A 273 -64.27 -4.63 9.29
CA LEU A 273 -63.72 -4.15 10.56
C LEU A 273 -64.44 -2.88 11.04
N ARG A 274 -64.70 -1.93 10.14
CA ARG A 274 -65.48 -0.72 10.46
C ARG A 274 -66.91 -1.06 10.87
N GLN A 275 -67.55 -1.99 10.16
CA GLN A 275 -68.92 -2.40 10.45
C GLN A 275 -69.03 -3.09 11.82
N VAL A 276 -68.07 -3.97 12.16
CA VAL A 276 -67.98 -4.62 13.48
C VAL A 276 -67.67 -3.60 14.58
N THR A 277 -66.84 -2.60 14.30
CA THR A 277 -66.53 -1.52 15.26
C THR A 277 -67.77 -0.66 15.53
N GLN A 278 -68.52 -0.31 14.49
CA GLN A 278 -69.78 0.45 14.63
C GLN A 278 -70.87 -0.36 15.35
N GLN A 279 -70.97 -1.67 15.09
CA GLN A 279 -71.87 -2.56 15.82
C GLN A 279 -71.50 -2.66 17.30
N LYS A 280 -70.20 -2.74 17.62
CA LYS A 280 -69.72 -2.73 19.00
C LYS A 280 -70.08 -1.43 19.72
N GLU A 281 -69.87 -0.28 19.08
CA GLU A 281 -70.25 1.03 19.63
C GLU A 281 -71.77 1.14 19.84
N GLN A 282 -72.57 0.65 18.90
CA GLN A 282 -74.03 0.64 19.02
C GLN A 282 -74.51 -0.26 20.18
N LEU A 283 -73.95 -1.47 20.31
CA LEU A 283 -74.24 -2.37 21.43
C LEU A 283 -73.80 -1.76 22.74
N GLN A 284 -72.64 -1.09 22.80
CA GLN A 284 -72.16 -0.42 23.99
C GLN A 284 -73.08 0.73 24.40
N LEU A 285 -73.63 1.49 23.45
CA LEU A 285 -74.62 2.54 23.72
C LEU A 285 -75.95 1.94 24.21
N GLN A 286 -76.41 0.84 23.62
CA GLN A 286 -77.61 0.13 24.08
C GLN A 286 -77.43 -0.40 25.51
N LEU A 287 -76.26 -0.95 25.83
CA LEU A 287 -75.94 -1.49 27.15
C LEU A 287 -75.85 -0.37 28.19
N GLN A 288 -75.27 0.79 27.84
CA GLN A 288 -75.32 1.99 28.69
C GLN A 288 -76.75 2.52 28.88
N THR A 289 -77.58 2.49 27.84
CA THR A 289 -78.98 2.95 27.92
C THR A 289 -79.82 2.00 28.78
N ALA A 290 -79.64 0.69 28.62
CA ALA A 290 -80.29 -0.33 29.45
C ALA A 290 -79.83 -0.23 30.90
N SER A 291 -78.54 -0.01 31.14
CA SER A 291 -77.98 0.22 32.48
C SER A 291 -78.58 1.47 33.14
N LYS A 292 -78.74 2.57 32.39
CA LYS A 292 -79.44 3.78 32.90
C LYS A 292 -80.91 3.51 33.21
N ARG A 293 -81.62 2.76 32.35
CA ARG A 293 -83.02 2.35 32.62
C ARG A 293 -83.15 1.47 33.85
N ILE A 294 -82.22 0.53 34.07
CA ILE A 294 -82.21 -0.31 35.27
C ILE A 294 -81.96 0.57 36.50
N ALA A 295 -81.01 1.50 36.43
CA ALA A 295 -80.77 2.46 37.52
C ALA A 295 -81.98 3.38 37.79
N GLU A 296 -82.73 3.78 36.75
CA GLU A 296 -83.98 4.55 36.88
C GLU A 296 -85.12 3.71 37.51
N LEU A 297 -85.22 2.42 37.18
CA LEU A 297 -86.18 1.50 37.78
C LEU A 297 -85.82 1.15 39.22
N GLU A 298 -84.54 1.07 39.57
CA GLU A 298 -84.06 0.89 40.94
C GLU A 298 -84.29 2.13 41.82
N LEU A 299 -84.46 3.31 41.20
CA LEU A 299 -84.75 4.58 41.87
C LEU A 299 -86.25 4.96 41.88
N GLN A 300 -87.14 4.17 41.26
CA GLN A 300 -88.59 4.35 41.37
C GLN A 300 -89.19 3.50 42.50
N PRO A 301 -89.67 4.09 43.61
CA PRO A 301 -90.50 3.39 44.58
C PRO A 301 -91.93 3.22 44.03
N LEU A 302 -92.40 1.98 43.95
CA LEU A 302 -93.80 1.66 43.67
C LEU A 302 -94.65 1.98 44.91
N ASN A 303 -95.19 3.19 44.96
CA ASN A 303 -96.50 3.45 45.57
C ASN A 303 -97.56 2.89 44.63
N THR A 304 -98.28 1.83 45.03
CA THR A 304 -99.71 1.51 44.73
C THR A 304 -99.97 0.01 44.71
N GLU A 305 -100.30 -0.59 45.86
CA GLU A 305 -101.26 -1.70 45.99
C GLU A 305 -101.96 -1.50 47.35
N SER A 306 -103.16 -0.93 47.40
CA SER A 306 -104.46 -1.58 47.19
C SER A 306 -104.83 -2.52 48.34
N GLU A 307 -105.55 -1.93 49.30
CA GLU A 307 -106.39 -2.57 50.31
C GLU A 307 -107.36 -3.58 49.66
N THR A 308 -107.52 -4.78 50.23
CA THR A 308 -108.85 -5.41 50.43
C THR A 308 -108.77 -6.73 51.21
N GLN A 309 -109.63 -6.84 52.24
CA GLN A 309 -110.43 -8.02 52.64
C GLN A 309 -109.64 -9.20 53.28
N THR A 310 -109.97 -9.78 54.45
CA THR A 310 -111.27 -10.11 55.05
C THR A 310 -111.02 -10.51 56.51
N SER A 311 -111.80 -10.01 57.48
CA SER A 311 -111.82 -10.48 58.87
C SER A 311 -113.25 -10.52 59.40
N LEU A 312 -113.57 -11.54 60.23
CA LEU A 312 -114.80 -11.88 60.99
C LEU A 312 -115.63 -13.03 60.39
N PRO A 313 -116.15 -13.96 61.25
CA PRO A 313 -117.40 -13.77 62.02
C PRO A 313 -117.28 -14.07 63.54
N CYS A 314 -117.90 -13.28 64.44
CA CYS A 314 -119.24 -13.43 65.10
C CYS A 314 -119.38 -14.70 66.00
N THR A 315 -119.95 -14.71 67.22
CA THR A 315 -121.14 -14.00 67.77
C THR A 315 -121.37 -14.34 69.27
N SER A 316 -121.85 -13.33 70.05
CA SER A 316 -122.96 -13.34 71.07
C SER A 316 -122.91 -14.28 72.29
N THR A 317 -123.37 -13.99 73.53
CA THR A 317 -124.59 -13.32 74.09
C THR A 317 -124.34 -13.01 75.60
N ALA A 318 -124.75 -11.87 76.19
CA ALA A 318 -126.03 -11.61 76.92
C ALA A 318 -126.29 -12.58 78.12
N ASP A 319 -126.79 -12.23 79.33
CA ASP A 319 -127.44 -11.03 79.87
C ASP A 319 -127.83 -11.26 81.37
N THR A 320 -128.10 -10.17 82.09
CA THR A 320 -129.09 -9.97 83.19
C THR A 320 -128.96 -10.58 84.62
N GLN A 321 -129.26 -9.71 85.58
CA GLN A 321 -129.30 -9.83 87.04
C GLN A 321 -130.72 -9.51 87.56
N THR A 322 -131.41 -10.39 88.32
CA THR A 322 -132.55 -10.02 89.21
C THR A 322 -133.03 -11.12 90.20
N LYS A 323 -132.89 -10.82 91.50
CA LYS A 323 -133.83 -10.88 92.67
C LYS A 323 -134.57 -12.15 93.20
N SER A 324 -134.48 -12.26 94.54
CA SER A 324 -135.42 -12.74 95.61
C SER A 324 -135.61 -14.24 95.97
N THR A 325 -135.29 -14.56 97.25
CA THR A 325 -135.99 -15.38 98.29
C THR A 325 -137.09 -16.35 97.81
N GLU A 326 -137.14 -17.65 98.17
CA GLU A 326 -137.22 -18.24 99.52
C GLU A 326 -137.15 -19.80 99.44
N GLU A 327 -136.88 -20.43 100.58
CA GLU A 327 -137.21 -21.81 100.99
C GLU A 327 -136.36 -23.03 100.53
N ASP A 328 -135.71 -23.58 101.54
CA ASP A 328 -134.74 -24.67 101.55
C ASP A 328 -135.40 -26.03 101.27
N THR A 329 -135.27 -26.54 100.04
CA THR A 329 -135.26 -27.99 99.66
C THR A 329 -135.20 -28.19 98.14
N ALA A 330 -135.44 -27.15 97.33
CA ALA A 330 -135.13 -27.11 95.89
C ALA A 330 -133.71 -26.58 95.59
N LYS A 331 -133.03 -25.99 96.58
CA LYS A 331 -131.62 -25.55 96.54
C LYS A 331 -130.68 -26.69 96.15
N SER A 332 -130.84 -27.88 96.72
CA SER A 332 -129.92 -28.98 96.44
C SER A 332 -129.98 -29.46 94.98
N ALA A 333 -131.14 -29.42 94.31
CA ALA A 333 -131.28 -29.85 92.92
C ALA A 333 -130.81 -28.78 91.91
N SER A 334 -131.10 -27.50 92.15
CA SER A 334 -130.57 -26.41 91.30
C SER A 334 -129.07 -26.19 91.52
N GLU A 335 -128.57 -26.44 92.73
CA GLU A 335 -127.14 -26.49 93.04
C GLU A 335 -126.47 -27.64 92.29
N VAL A 336 -127.08 -28.83 92.22
CA VAL A 336 -126.54 -29.97 91.45
C VAL A 336 -126.55 -29.70 89.94
N GLU A 337 -127.62 -29.11 89.37
CA GLU A 337 -127.66 -28.77 87.94
C GLU A 337 -126.71 -27.60 87.60
N ASN A 338 -126.56 -26.62 88.50
CA ASN A 338 -125.56 -25.55 88.40
C ASN A 338 -124.13 -26.10 88.55
N MET A 339 -123.88 -27.03 89.47
CA MET A 339 -122.60 -27.74 89.62
C MET A 339 -122.28 -28.56 88.37
N LYS A 340 -123.27 -29.19 87.75
CA LYS A 340 -123.12 -29.94 86.48
C LYS A 340 -122.86 -29.00 85.30
N ALA A 341 -123.53 -27.84 85.23
CA ALA A 341 -123.23 -26.81 84.23
C ALA A 341 -121.83 -26.22 84.43
N GLN A 342 -121.42 -25.97 85.67
CA GLN A 342 -120.05 -25.56 86.03
C GLN A 342 -119.03 -26.65 85.66
N MET A 343 -119.34 -27.93 85.93
CA MET A 343 -118.49 -29.06 85.56
C MET A 343 -118.35 -29.16 84.04
N MET A 344 -119.43 -29.01 83.28
CA MET A 344 -119.40 -29.00 81.81
C MET A 344 -118.66 -27.77 81.24
N SER A 345 -118.80 -26.60 81.86
CA SER A 345 -118.03 -25.39 81.50
C SER A 345 -116.54 -25.60 81.74
N LEU A 346 -116.17 -26.08 82.94
CA LEU A 346 -114.79 -26.41 83.28
C LEU A 346 -114.21 -27.49 82.37
N PHE A 347 -114.98 -28.50 81.99
CA PHE A 347 -114.56 -29.49 81.00
C PHE A 347 -114.30 -28.86 79.64
N LYS A 348 -115.17 -27.95 79.19
CA LYS A 348 -115.01 -27.25 77.91
C LYS A 348 -113.81 -26.31 77.94
N GLU A 349 -113.59 -25.61 79.05
CA GLU A 349 -112.41 -24.77 79.28
C GLU A 349 -111.12 -25.59 79.34
N LEU A 350 -111.13 -26.75 80.02
CA LEU A 350 -110.01 -27.68 80.07
C LEU A 350 -109.70 -28.24 78.68
N GLN A 351 -110.72 -28.66 77.92
CA GLN A 351 -110.57 -29.14 76.55
C GLN A 351 -110.05 -28.03 75.63
N GLN A 352 -110.52 -26.79 75.80
CA GLN A 352 -110.02 -25.64 75.07
C GLN A 352 -108.58 -25.29 75.44
N ALA A 353 -108.20 -25.39 76.72
CA ALA A 353 -106.82 -25.22 77.18
C ALA A 353 -105.91 -26.33 76.63
N GLN A 354 -106.38 -27.57 76.55
CA GLN A 354 -105.65 -28.68 75.93
C GLN A 354 -105.44 -28.46 74.43
N SER A 355 -106.48 -28.05 73.68
CA SER A 355 -106.33 -27.69 72.25
C SER A 355 -105.30 -26.58 72.06
N LYS A 356 -105.34 -25.53 72.91
CA LYS A 356 -104.37 -24.44 72.88
C LYS A 356 -102.95 -24.90 73.24
N LEU A 357 -102.82 -25.86 74.17
CA LEU A 357 -101.54 -26.47 74.51
C LEU A 357 -100.98 -27.25 73.34
N ASP A 358 -101.79 -28.11 72.70
CA ASP A 358 -101.39 -28.91 71.54
C ASP A 358 -100.99 -28.01 70.35
N GLU A 359 -101.74 -26.92 70.11
CA GLU A 359 -101.40 -25.88 69.13
C GLU A 359 -100.05 -25.21 69.47
N ALA A 360 -99.81 -24.86 70.73
CA ALA A 360 -98.55 -24.28 71.18
C ALA A 360 -97.37 -25.26 71.08
N GLU A 361 -97.59 -26.55 71.37
CA GLU A 361 -96.59 -27.60 71.20
C GLU A 361 -96.24 -27.84 69.73
N ASN A 362 -97.24 -27.85 68.84
CA ASN A 362 -97.04 -27.92 67.40
C ASN A 362 -96.27 -26.70 66.87
N MET A 363 -96.63 -25.49 67.33
CA MET A 363 -95.88 -24.27 67.00
C MET A 363 -94.45 -24.33 67.52
N LYS A 364 -94.24 -24.79 68.76
CA LYS A 364 -92.90 -24.99 69.34
C LYS A 364 -92.08 -25.97 68.50
N LYS A 365 -92.66 -27.09 68.08
CA LYS A 365 -91.99 -28.10 67.24
C LYS A 365 -91.63 -27.53 65.87
N SER A 366 -92.56 -26.82 65.22
CA SER A 366 -92.31 -26.16 63.94
C SER A 366 -91.21 -25.10 64.04
N LEU A 367 -91.21 -24.28 65.09
CA LEU A 367 -90.14 -23.32 65.37
C LEU A 367 -88.81 -24.03 65.63
N GLN A 368 -88.82 -25.13 66.39
CA GLN A 368 -87.62 -25.89 66.69
C GLN A 368 -87.01 -26.54 65.44
N ASP A 369 -87.83 -27.08 64.54
CA ASP A 369 -87.36 -27.64 63.28
C ASP A 369 -86.83 -26.53 62.36
N ARG A 370 -87.52 -25.38 62.29
CA ARG A 370 -87.02 -24.21 61.56
C ARG A 370 -85.69 -23.68 62.13
N CYS A 371 -85.49 -23.71 63.45
CA CYS A 371 -84.20 -23.37 64.05
C CYS A 371 -83.09 -24.35 63.62
N LYS A 372 -83.37 -25.66 63.57
CA LYS A 372 -82.40 -26.65 63.09
C LYS A 372 -82.06 -26.45 61.62
N ASP A 373 -83.04 -26.16 60.77
CA ASP A 373 -82.83 -25.90 59.35
C ASP A 373 -81.94 -24.66 59.16
N LEU A 374 -82.21 -23.57 59.90
CA LEU A 374 -81.38 -22.37 59.88
C LEU A 374 -79.96 -22.63 60.41
N GLU A 375 -79.79 -23.48 61.44
CA GLU A 375 -78.47 -23.89 61.91
C GLU A 375 -77.71 -24.68 60.83
N GLN A 376 -78.38 -25.59 60.11
CA GLN A 376 -77.80 -26.32 58.99
C GLN A 376 -77.40 -25.36 57.86
N ASP A 377 -78.29 -24.46 57.45
CA ASP A 377 -77.99 -23.44 56.43
C ASP A 377 -76.80 -22.56 56.83
N LEU A 378 -76.70 -22.16 58.10
CA LEU A 378 -75.56 -21.41 58.61
C LEU A 378 -74.26 -22.20 58.52
N THR A 379 -74.28 -23.52 58.80
CA THR A 379 -73.09 -24.36 58.63
C THR A 379 -72.66 -24.46 57.16
N VAL A 380 -73.61 -24.64 56.24
CA VAL A 380 -73.36 -24.70 54.79
C VAL A 380 -72.84 -23.37 54.26
N LEU A 381 -73.45 -22.25 54.64
CA LEU A 381 -72.98 -20.91 54.24
C LEU A 381 -71.57 -20.63 54.78
N LYS A 382 -71.24 -21.12 55.98
CA LYS A 382 -69.91 -20.96 56.56
C LYS A 382 -68.86 -21.78 55.81
N THR A 383 -69.16 -23.01 55.38
CA THR A 383 -68.24 -23.81 54.56
C THR A 383 -68.06 -23.19 53.18
N GLN A 384 -69.14 -22.75 52.52
CA GLN A 384 -69.07 -22.06 51.23
C GLN A 384 -68.27 -20.76 51.29
N LEU A 385 -68.38 -19.99 52.38
CA LEU A 385 -67.57 -18.79 52.59
C LEU A 385 -66.08 -19.14 52.70
N GLY A 386 -65.74 -20.21 53.40
CA GLY A 386 -64.36 -20.71 53.50
C GLY A 386 -63.78 -21.15 52.17
N GLU A 387 -64.55 -21.95 51.40
CA GLU A 387 -64.16 -22.38 50.04
C GLU A 387 -63.96 -21.18 49.11
N ARG A 388 -64.85 -20.19 49.16
CA ARG A 388 -64.72 -18.95 48.37
C ARG A 388 -63.46 -18.16 48.76
N GLN A 389 -63.14 -18.07 50.06
CA GLN A 389 -61.91 -17.43 50.52
C GLN A 389 -60.66 -18.18 50.06
N GLN A 390 -60.69 -19.52 50.05
CA GLN A 390 -59.60 -20.33 49.54
C GLN A 390 -59.39 -20.14 48.04
N ILE A 391 -60.46 -20.22 47.24
CA ILE A 391 -60.40 -19.97 45.79
C ILE A 391 -59.89 -18.56 45.51
N GLN A 392 -60.32 -17.56 46.29
CA GLN A 392 -59.82 -16.19 46.17
C GLN A 392 -58.30 -16.11 46.41
N ALA A 393 -57.79 -16.75 47.47
CA ALA A 393 -56.36 -16.78 47.76
C ALA A 393 -55.56 -17.52 46.66
N GLU A 394 -56.11 -18.61 46.11
CA GLU A 394 -55.51 -19.31 44.97
C GLU A 394 -55.49 -18.46 43.70
N ASN A 395 -56.57 -17.71 43.43
CA ASN A 395 -56.65 -16.79 42.30
C ASN A 395 -55.64 -15.64 42.43
N ASP A 396 -55.52 -15.04 43.63
CA ASP A 396 -54.53 -14.01 43.92
C ASP A 396 -53.10 -14.53 43.74
N LYS A 397 -52.82 -15.77 44.17
CA LYS A 397 -51.54 -16.44 43.95
C LYS A 397 -51.25 -16.65 42.46
N LEU A 398 -52.21 -17.17 41.70
CA LEU A 398 -52.07 -17.37 40.25
C LEU A 398 -51.89 -16.04 39.51
N LYS A 399 -52.56 -14.98 39.94
CA LYS A 399 -52.42 -13.63 39.37
C LYS A 399 -51.00 -13.10 39.55
N VAL A 400 -50.42 -13.23 40.74
CA VAL A 400 -49.02 -12.84 40.98
C VAL A 400 -48.05 -13.69 40.14
N GLN A 401 -48.31 -15.00 39.99
CA GLN A 401 -47.51 -15.85 39.10
C GLN A 401 -47.61 -15.42 37.64
N LEU A 402 -48.80 -15.08 37.15
CA LEU A 402 -49.01 -14.58 35.80
C LEU A 402 -48.28 -13.25 35.58
N ASP A 403 -48.39 -12.31 36.52
CA ASP A 403 -47.70 -11.01 36.47
C ASP A 403 -46.18 -11.20 36.46
N SER A 404 -45.66 -12.14 37.26
CA SER A 404 -44.23 -12.50 37.28
C SER A 404 -43.76 -13.10 35.96
N MET A 405 -44.50 -14.06 35.40
CA MET A 405 -44.17 -14.64 34.09
C MET A 405 -44.27 -13.60 32.98
N GLN A 406 -45.27 -12.72 33.02
CA GLN A 406 -45.43 -11.65 32.03
C GLN A 406 -44.27 -10.64 32.11
N ALA A 407 -43.78 -10.33 33.31
CA ALA A 407 -42.59 -9.50 33.50
C ALA A 407 -41.33 -10.19 32.94
N ALA A 408 -41.17 -11.49 33.18
CA ALA A 408 -40.04 -12.27 32.65
C ALA A 408 -40.05 -12.29 31.11
N VAL A 409 -41.21 -12.50 30.48
CA VAL A 409 -41.35 -12.45 29.01
C VAL A 409 -41.00 -11.08 28.46
N LYS A 410 -41.46 -9.98 29.10
CA LYS A 410 -41.11 -8.61 28.67
C LYS A 410 -39.62 -8.33 28.79
N LEU A 411 -38.97 -8.82 29.85
CA LEU A 411 -37.53 -8.68 30.03
C LEU A 411 -36.76 -9.44 28.93
N GLU A 412 -37.15 -10.68 28.64
CA GLU A 412 -36.49 -11.50 27.61
C GLU A 412 -36.70 -10.91 26.21
N GLN A 413 -37.89 -10.38 25.90
CA GLN A 413 -38.14 -9.64 24.66
C GLN A 413 -37.23 -8.42 24.52
N LYS A 414 -37.05 -7.65 25.60
CA LYS A 414 -36.14 -6.50 25.59
C LYS A 414 -34.70 -6.95 25.35
N LYS A 415 -34.26 -8.01 26.04
CA LYS A 415 -32.92 -8.57 25.88
C LYS A 415 -32.67 -9.06 24.45
N ALA A 416 -33.60 -9.79 23.86
CA ALA A 416 -33.52 -10.22 22.47
C ALA A 416 -33.47 -9.05 21.48
N GLN A 417 -34.20 -7.96 21.77
CA GLN A 417 -34.14 -6.75 20.96
C GLN A 417 -32.78 -6.03 21.08
N ASP A 418 -32.21 -5.97 22.28
CA ASP A 418 -30.88 -5.40 22.52
C ASP A 418 -29.79 -6.22 21.81
N GLU A 419 -29.88 -7.55 21.85
CA GLU A 419 -28.99 -8.46 21.09
C GLU A 419 -29.14 -8.27 19.57
N LYS A 420 -30.38 -8.11 19.06
CA LYS A 420 -30.63 -7.81 17.64
C LYS A 420 -30.02 -6.47 17.23
N ASN A 421 -30.12 -5.45 18.08
CA ASN A 421 -29.50 -4.15 17.83
C ASN A 421 -27.97 -4.24 17.85
N SER A 422 -27.40 -5.00 18.80
CA SER A 422 -25.95 -5.25 18.87
C SER A 422 -25.43 -5.99 17.63
N LEU A 423 -26.17 -7.01 17.16
CA LEU A 423 -25.84 -7.74 15.93
C LEU A 423 -25.90 -6.83 14.70
N ALA A 424 -26.89 -5.93 14.63
CA ALA A 424 -26.98 -4.95 13.54
C ALA A 424 -25.77 -4.01 13.54
N GLN A 425 -25.39 -3.46 14.70
CA GLN A 425 -24.20 -2.61 14.83
C GLN A 425 -22.91 -3.35 14.43
N LEU A 426 -22.79 -4.63 14.81
CA LEU A 426 -21.63 -5.44 14.43
C LEU A 426 -21.58 -5.69 12.91
N LYS A 427 -22.74 -5.92 12.27
CA LYS A 427 -22.83 -6.05 10.81
C LYS A 427 -22.46 -4.76 10.09
N ASP A 428 -22.91 -3.61 10.60
CA ASP A 428 -22.56 -2.30 10.04
C ASP A 428 -21.06 -2.03 10.20
N ALA A 429 -20.49 -2.33 11.37
CA ALA A 429 -19.05 -2.21 11.62
C ALA A 429 -18.22 -3.12 10.70
N TYR A 430 -18.65 -4.37 10.50
CA TYR A 430 -17.99 -5.30 9.59
C TYR A 430 -18.06 -4.81 8.14
N THR A 431 -19.22 -4.33 7.70
CA THR A 431 -19.42 -3.80 6.34
C THR A 431 -18.52 -2.60 6.10
N LYS A 432 -18.47 -1.67 7.07
CA LYS A 432 -17.59 -0.50 7.00
C LYS A 432 -16.11 -0.89 6.96
N LEU A 433 -15.68 -1.83 7.79
CA LEU A 433 -14.28 -2.31 7.77
C LEU A 433 -13.93 -2.97 6.42
N PHE A 434 -14.89 -3.66 5.81
CA PHE A 434 -14.72 -4.26 4.49
C PHE A 434 -14.61 -3.20 3.39
N GLU A 435 -15.41 -2.14 3.46
CA GLU A 435 -15.32 -0.97 2.58
C GLU A 435 -13.96 -0.29 2.73
N ASP A 436 -13.56 0.06 3.97
CA ASP A 436 -12.26 0.68 4.29
C ASP A 436 -11.09 -0.17 3.78
N TYR A 437 -11.15 -1.50 3.93
CA TYR A 437 -10.12 -2.41 3.43
C TYR A 437 -10.02 -2.40 1.90
N ASN A 438 -11.17 -2.39 1.20
CA ASN A 438 -11.18 -2.34 -0.26
C ASN A 438 -10.66 -0.99 -0.78
N GLU A 439 -11.02 0.11 -0.13
CA GLU A 439 -10.49 1.44 -0.45
C GLU A 439 -8.97 1.49 -0.29
N LEU A 440 -8.46 1.00 0.85
CA LEU A 440 -7.02 0.95 1.12
C LEU A 440 -6.28 0.07 0.10
N LYS A 441 -6.88 -1.05 -0.30
CA LYS A 441 -6.33 -1.96 -1.31
C LYS A 441 -6.23 -1.27 -2.67
N GLU A 442 -7.27 -0.56 -3.10
CA GLU A 442 -7.27 0.17 -4.37
C GLU A 442 -6.31 1.37 -4.33
N GLU A 443 -6.18 2.07 -3.19
CA GLU A 443 -5.17 3.10 -3.01
C GLU A 443 -3.75 2.54 -3.10
N ASN A 444 -3.48 1.41 -2.42
CA ASN A 444 -2.17 0.77 -2.47
C ASN A 444 -1.83 0.32 -3.88
N LYS A 445 -2.79 -0.25 -4.61
CA LYS A 445 -2.60 -0.62 -6.01
C LYS A 445 -2.28 0.60 -6.88
N LYS A 446 -3.02 1.70 -6.73
CA LYS A 446 -2.73 2.96 -7.44
C LYS A 446 -1.36 3.53 -7.08
N LYS A 447 -0.95 3.47 -5.80
CA LYS A 447 0.36 3.92 -5.34
C LYS A 447 1.47 3.04 -5.92
N GLU A 448 1.29 1.73 -5.94
CA GLU A 448 2.24 0.77 -6.50
C GLU A 448 2.39 0.97 -8.02
N ASP A 449 1.27 1.12 -8.75
CA ASP A 449 1.28 1.42 -10.18
C ASP A 449 1.96 2.79 -10.46
N PHE A 450 1.67 3.81 -9.65
CA PHE A 450 2.27 5.14 -9.79
C PHE A 450 3.77 5.13 -9.47
N VAL A 451 4.20 4.49 -8.38
CA VAL A 451 5.61 4.35 -8.00
C VAL A 451 6.35 3.58 -9.08
N SER A 452 5.81 2.45 -9.56
CA SER A 452 6.42 1.70 -10.66
C SER A 452 6.52 2.52 -11.95
N SER A 453 5.53 3.36 -12.26
CA SER A 453 5.56 4.25 -13.43
C SER A 453 6.64 5.33 -13.29
N VAL A 454 6.72 5.99 -12.13
CA VAL A 454 7.72 7.04 -11.87
C VAL A 454 9.14 6.46 -11.85
N GLU A 455 9.35 5.30 -11.22
CA GLU A 455 10.64 4.60 -11.23
C GLU A 455 11.04 4.19 -12.64
N PHE A 456 10.09 3.73 -13.47
CA PHE A 456 10.34 3.39 -14.87
C PHE A 456 10.76 4.62 -15.68
N GLU A 457 10.04 5.74 -15.55
CA GLU A 457 10.38 7.01 -16.22
C GLU A 457 11.76 7.54 -15.78
N GLU A 458 12.10 7.45 -14.49
CA GLU A 458 13.41 7.85 -13.99
C GLU A 458 14.54 6.98 -14.56
N LEU A 459 14.35 5.65 -14.56
CA LEU A 459 15.32 4.72 -15.13
C LEU A 459 15.49 4.94 -16.63
N GLN A 460 14.40 5.19 -17.36
CA GLN A 460 14.42 5.52 -18.78
C GLN A 460 15.17 6.84 -19.03
N GLY A 461 14.95 7.86 -18.20
CA GLY A 461 15.68 9.14 -18.27
C GLY A 461 17.18 8.98 -18.02
N ARG A 462 17.56 8.17 -17.01
CA ARG A 462 18.97 7.86 -16.74
C ARG A 462 19.63 7.08 -17.88
N LEU A 463 18.90 6.14 -18.49
CA LEU A 463 19.37 5.39 -19.64
C LEU A 463 19.63 6.32 -20.83
N ALA A 464 18.67 7.18 -21.19
CA ALA A 464 18.80 8.13 -22.28
C ALA A 464 19.97 9.11 -22.07
N ALA A 465 20.16 9.61 -20.84
CA ALA A 465 21.29 10.47 -20.51
C ALA A 465 22.64 9.73 -20.63
N ALA A 466 22.70 8.46 -20.22
CA ALA A 466 23.89 7.63 -20.37
C ALA A 466 24.20 7.35 -21.85
N GLU A 467 23.19 7.07 -22.66
CA GLU A 467 23.33 6.88 -24.11
C GLU A 467 23.86 8.16 -24.79
N GLN A 468 23.32 9.33 -24.46
CA GLN A 468 23.81 10.60 -24.98
C GLN A 468 25.27 10.86 -24.56
N ALA A 469 25.62 10.63 -23.29
CA ALA A 469 26.98 10.80 -22.81
C ALA A 469 27.98 9.85 -23.48
N LEU A 470 27.54 8.64 -23.85
CA LEU A 470 28.35 7.70 -24.63
C LEU A 470 28.52 8.20 -26.07
N ALA A 471 27.47 8.73 -26.70
CA ALA A 471 27.55 9.32 -28.03
C ALA A 471 28.50 10.53 -28.07
N ASP A 472 28.42 11.44 -27.09
CA ASP A 472 29.31 12.60 -26.98
C ASP A 472 30.77 12.19 -26.79
N LYS A 473 31.03 11.18 -25.94
CA LYS A 473 32.37 10.60 -25.76
C LYS A 473 32.87 9.95 -27.04
N GLN A 474 32.02 9.25 -27.78
CA GLN A 474 32.38 8.63 -29.05
C GLN A 474 32.75 9.68 -30.09
N GLN A 475 31.95 10.76 -30.20
CA GLN A 475 32.29 11.90 -31.04
C GLN A 475 33.66 12.50 -30.65
N LYS A 476 33.93 12.68 -29.35
CA LYS A 476 35.22 13.24 -28.93
C LYS A 476 36.40 12.33 -29.24
N ILE A 477 36.22 11.02 -29.14
CA ILE A 477 37.23 10.05 -29.56
C ILE A 477 37.52 10.18 -31.05
N ASP A 478 36.50 10.37 -31.87
CA ASP A 478 36.67 10.47 -33.32
C ASP A 478 37.33 11.80 -33.72
N GLU A 479 37.01 12.91 -33.06
CA GLU A 479 37.74 14.18 -33.19
C GLU A 479 39.22 14.01 -32.82
N MET A 480 39.52 13.40 -31.67
CA MET A 480 40.90 13.18 -31.24
C MET A 480 41.67 12.26 -32.19
N LYS A 481 41.04 11.23 -32.75
CA LYS A 481 41.66 10.37 -33.77
C LYS A 481 42.01 11.16 -35.03
N GLN A 482 41.12 12.05 -35.48
CA GLN A 482 41.38 12.91 -36.63
C GLN A 482 42.54 13.87 -36.35
N GLU A 483 42.58 14.48 -35.17
CA GLU A 483 43.70 15.34 -34.74
C GLU A 483 45.02 14.57 -34.71
N ILE A 484 45.04 13.35 -34.14
CA ILE A 484 46.24 12.49 -34.10
C ILE A 484 46.72 12.20 -35.52
N PHE A 485 45.82 11.79 -36.43
CA PHE A 485 46.18 11.51 -37.82
C PHE A 485 46.78 12.73 -38.52
N GLN A 486 46.22 13.92 -38.29
CA GLN A 486 46.77 15.16 -38.85
C GLN A 486 48.16 15.47 -38.27
N LYS A 487 48.36 15.25 -36.96
CA LYS A 487 49.66 15.46 -36.31
C LYS A 487 50.71 14.45 -36.78
N GLU A 488 50.34 13.21 -37.05
CA GLU A 488 51.23 12.20 -37.65
C GLU A 488 51.72 12.65 -39.02
N LYS A 489 50.83 13.17 -39.87
CA LYS A 489 51.20 13.74 -41.16
C LYS A 489 52.15 14.94 -41.02
N ASP A 490 51.90 15.84 -40.07
CA ASP A 490 52.79 16.97 -39.82
C ASP A 490 54.18 16.49 -39.34
N LEU A 491 54.25 15.46 -38.49
CA LEU A 491 55.49 14.85 -38.04
C LEU A 491 56.31 14.23 -39.18
N GLU A 492 55.66 13.59 -40.15
CA GLU A 492 56.33 13.10 -41.36
C GLU A 492 57.05 14.25 -42.09
N THR A 493 56.43 15.43 -42.22
CA THR A 493 57.07 16.58 -42.88
C THR A 493 58.26 17.12 -42.10
N ILE A 494 58.20 17.12 -40.76
CA ILE A 494 59.31 17.56 -39.91
C ILE A 494 60.53 16.65 -40.10
N SER A 495 60.31 15.33 -40.21
CA SER A 495 61.40 14.38 -40.46
C SER A 495 62.15 14.66 -41.77
N VAL A 496 61.42 15.08 -42.81
CA VAL A 496 62.02 15.47 -44.10
C VAL A 496 62.82 16.76 -43.98
N PHE A 497 62.30 17.78 -43.30
CA PHE A 497 63.05 19.03 -43.09
C PHE A 497 64.30 18.83 -42.23
N GLN A 498 64.24 17.94 -41.23
CA GLN A 498 65.40 17.57 -40.44
C GLN A 498 66.49 16.91 -41.32
N ALA A 499 66.11 15.93 -42.14
CA ALA A 499 67.03 15.31 -43.09
C ALA A 499 67.63 16.33 -44.07
N GLN A 500 66.81 17.28 -44.57
CA GLN A 500 67.29 18.36 -45.43
C GLN A 500 68.32 19.25 -44.72
N ALA A 501 68.08 19.62 -43.46
CA ALA A 501 69.01 20.42 -42.67
C ALA A 501 70.35 19.68 -42.43
N GLU A 502 70.29 18.37 -42.15
CA GLU A 502 71.47 17.53 -41.98
C GLU A 502 72.30 17.46 -43.28
N VAL A 503 71.67 17.25 -44.43
CA VAL A 503 72.34 17.25 -45.74
C VAL A 503 73.02 18.59 -46.01
N TYR A 504 72.30 19.71 -45.86
CA TYR A 504 72.91 21.03 -46.07
C TYR A 504 74.04 21.34 -45.10
N SER A 505 73.93 20.90 -43.85
CA SER A 505 75.02 21.06 -42.88
C SER A 505 76.25 20.26 -43.31
N SER A 506 76.07 19.00 -43.74
CA SER A 506 77.13 18.14 -44.24
C SER A 506 77.79 18.73 -45.49
N ASP A 507 76.99 19.18 -46.47
CA ASP A 507 77.47 19.79 -47.70
C ASP A 507 78.25 21.08 -47.42
N PHE A 508 77.78 21.90 -46.48
CA PHE A 508 78.49 23.09 -46.04
C PHE A 508 79.86 22.77 -45.43
N TYR A 509 79.94 21.76 -44.56
CA TYR A 509 81.22 21.33 -43.97
C TYR A 509 82.16 20.71 -45.01
N ALA A 510 81.63 19.93 -45.95
CA ALA A 510 82.40 19.35 -47.05
C ALA A 510 82.97 20.45 -47.97
N GLU A 511 82.16 21.42 -48.37
CA GLU A 511 82.57 22.58 -49.17
C GLU A 511 83.62 23.42 -48.44
N ARG A 512 83.43 23.65 -47.14
CA ARG A 512 84.41 24.36 -46.32
C ARG A 512 85.76 23.62 -46.27
N ALA A 513 85.74 22.32 -46.00
CA ALA A 513 86.96 21.51 -45.96
C ALA A 513 87.67 21.47 -47.33
N ALA A 514 86.91 21.40 -48.43
CA ALA A 514 87.46 21.48 -49.78
C ALA A 514 88.11 22.85 -50.05
N ARG A 515 87.45 23.95 -49.65
CA ARG A 515 88.01 25.31 -49.76
C ARG A 515 89.28 25.48 -48.93
N GLU A 516 89.30 24.98 -47.70
CA GLU A 516 90.48 25.04 -46.83
C GLU A 516 91.66 24.29 -47.47
N LYS A 517 91.45 23.09 -48.02
CA LYS A 517 92.48 22.35 -48.78
C LYS A 517 92.97 23.10 -50.01
N ILE A 518 92.07 23.69 -50.81
CA ILE A 518 92.45 24.51 -51.97
C ILE A 518 93.28 25.72 -51.51
N HIS A 519 92.90 26.35 -50.41
CA HIS A 519 93.65 27.46 -49.83
C HIS A 519 95.05 27.01 -49.35
N GLU A 520 95.16 25.87 -48.67
CA GLU A 520 96.44 25.29 -48.25
C GLU A 520 97.35 24.99 -49.46
N GLU A 521 96.82 24.38 -50.52
CA GLU A 521 97.56 24.10 -51.75
C GLU A 521 97.99 25.38 -52.47
N LYS A 522 97.12 26.40 -52.51
CA LYS A 522 97.42 27.72 -53.07
C LYS A 522 98.57 28.38 -52.31
N GLU A 523 98.54 28.38 -50.98
CA GLU A 523 99.63 28.93 -50.16
C GLU A 523 100.94 28.17 -50.36
N ARG A 524 100.88 26.83 -50.44
CA ARG A 524 102.05 25.99 -50.75
C ARG A 524 102.65 26.33 -52.12
N LEU A 525 101.83 26.43 -53.17
CA LEU A 525 102.29 26.79 -54.52
C LEU A 525 102.83 28.22 -54.57
N SER A 526 102.19 29.17 -53.87
CA SER A 526 102.66 30.55 -53.75
C SER A 526 104.05 30.62 -53.11
N ALA A 527 104.27 29.88 -52.00
CA ALA A 527 105.58 29.78 -51.36
C ALA A 527 106.65 29.14 -52.27
N GLN A 528 106.30 28.10 -53.04
CA GLN A 528 107.19 27.50 -54.03
C GLN A 528 107.56 28.48 -55.15
N LEU A 529 106.58 29.22 -55.66
CA LEU A 529 106.78 30.22 -56.70
C LEU A 529 107.68 31.37 -56.22
N GLU A 530 107.47 31.86 -54.99
CA GLU A 530 108.34 32.88 -54.37
C GLU A 530 109.77 32.36 -54.14
N PHE A 531 109.95 31.09 -53.76
CA PHE A 531 111.28 30.47 -53.67
C PHE A 531 111.99 30.44 -55.03
N VAL A 532 111.30 29.99 -56.08
CA VAL A 532 111.85 29.94 -57.45
C VAL A 532 112.17 31.34 -57.98
N LYS A 533 111.29 32.33 -57.74
CA LYS A 533 111.57 33.73 -58.08
C LYS A 533 112.84 34.23 -57.40
N LYS A 534 112.98 34.03 -56.08
CA LYS A 534 114.19 34.43 -55.34
C LYS A 534 115.44 33.77 -55.88
N HIS A 535 115.39 32.47 -56.18
CA HIS A 535 116.51 31.75 -56.78
C HIS A 535 116.85 32.27 -58.19
N ASN A 536 115.86 32.56 -59.03
CA ASN A 536 116.09 33.17 -60.34
C ASN A 536 116.70 34.58 -60.23
N SER A 537 116.22 35.40 -59.30
CA SER A 537 116.83 36.71 -59.02
C SER A 537 118.27 36.57 -58.52
N GLN A 538 118.56 35.60 -57.63
CA GLN A 538 119.93 35.31 -57.19
C GLN A 538 120.84 34.89 -58.36
N LEU A 539 120.38 34.01 -59.24
CA LEU A 539 121.14 33.62 -60.43
C LEU A 539 121.35 34.78 -61.40
N GLN A 540 120.35 35.65 -61.58
CA GLN A 540 120.48 36.88 -62.37
C GLN A 540 121.52 37.82 -61.74
N ASP A 541 121.48 38.03 -60.43
CA ASP A 541 122.46 38.83 -59.70
C ASP A 541 123.88 38.22 -59.81
N GLU A 542 124.01 36.89 -59.75
CA GLU A 542 125.27 36.18 -59.97
C GLU A 542 125.78 36.37 -61.40
N LEU A 543 124.93 36.21 -62.41
CA LEU A 543 125.26 36.46 -63.82
C LEU A 543 125.68 37.91 -64.06
N GLU A 544 124.95 38.88 -63.49
CA GLU A 544 125.29 40.29 -63.55
C GLU A 544 126.59 40.59 -62.80
N SER A 545 126.83 39.93 -61.66
CA SER A 545 128.06 40.07 -60.89
C SER A 545 129.26 39.50 -61.64
N LEU A 546 129.11 38.36 -62.32
CA LEU A 546 130.12 37.77 -63.19
C LEU A 546 130.33 38.64 -64.44
N GLY A 547 129.26 39.18 -65.01
CA GLY A 547 129.33 40.17 -66.08
C GLY A 547 130.10 41.42 -65.63
N ARG A 548 129.80 41.96 -64.45
CA ARG A 548 130.52 43.10 -63.85
C ARG A 548 131.96 42.75 -63.50
N GLN A 549 132.25 41.58 -62.95
CA GLN A 549 133.60 41.11 -62.62
C GLN A 549 134.43 40.90 -63.89
N SER A 550 133.86 40.30 -64.93
CA SER A 550 134.45 40.17 -66.27
C SER A 550 134.75 41.53 -66.87
N MET A 551 133.79 42.47 -66.84
CA MET A 551 134.00 43.85 -67.29
C MET A 551 135.06 44.59 -66.44
N SER A 552 135.10 44.34 -65.13
CA SER A 552 136.12 44.91 -64.23
C SER A 552 137.50 44.30 -64.49
N GLU A 553 137.57 43.03 -64.87
CA GLU A 553 138.81 42.36 -65.27
C GLU A 553 139.30 42.83 -66.65
N LEU A 554 138.38 43.02 -67.61
CA LEU A 554 138.64 43.68 -68.89
C LEU A 554 139.14 45.11 -68.70
N GLN A 555 138.52 45.88 -67.80
CA GLN A 555 139.01 47.22 -67.41
C GLN A 555 140.36 47.15 -66.70
N ARG A 556 140.61 46.20 -65.79
CA ARG A 556 141.91 46.02 -65.13
C ARG A 556 143.04 45.66 -66.10
N ARG A 557 142.73 44.99 -67.22
CA ARG A 557 143.69 44.74 -68.32
C ARG A 557 143.89 45.96 -69.23
N HIS A 558 143.08 47.02 -69.11
CA HIS A 558 143.13 48.24 -69.91
C HIS A 558 142.94 49.52 -69.07
N VAL A 559 143.88 49.80 -68.14
CA VAL A 559 144.07 51.17 -67.64
C VAL A 559 145.50 51.66 -67.95
N SER A 560 145.59 52.39 -69.07
CA SER A 560 146.48 53.55 -69.23
C SER A 560 145.87 54.52 -70.23
N ARG A 561 145.65 55.75 -69.72
CA ARG A 561 145.75 57.04 -70.39
C ARG A 561 144.58 57.53 -71.27
N GLY A 562 143.65 58.22 -70.60
CA GLY A 562 143.46 59.68 -70.73
C GLY A 562 142.54 60.21 -71.85
N ALA A 563 141.43 60.84 -71.47
CA ALA A 563 141.03 62.23 -71.78
C ALA A 563 139.50 62.44 -71.61
N ASN A 564 139.13 63.40 -70.77
CA ASN A 564 137.82 64.11 -70.69
C ASN A 564 138.02 65.48 -71.40
N PRO A 565 137.03 66.39 -71.66
CA PRO A 565 135.69 66.54 -71.02
C PRO A 565 134.49 67.04 -71.90
N GLY A 566 133.27 66.98 -71.33
CA GLY A 566 132.13 67.90 -71.54
C GLY A 566 131.23 67.67 -72.77
N GLY A 567 129.89 67.76 -72.73
CA GLY A 567 128.91 68.07 -71.69
C GLY A 567 127.46 68.06 -72.26
N SER A 568 126.48 67.91 -71.36
CA SER A 568 125.07 68.37 -71.42
C SER A 568 124.00 67.65 -72.30
N SER A 569 123.05 66.97 -71.60
CA SER A 569 121.55 66.91 -71.67
C SER A 569 120.73 67.40 -72.90
N PRO A 570 119.39 67.13 -73.01
CA PRO A 570 118.54 66.02 -72.53
C PRO A 570 117.49 65.51 -73.58
N HIS A 571 116.69 64.50 -73.19
CA HIS A 571 115.32 64.15 -73.66
C HIS A 571 115.05 63.59 -75.08
N GLN A 572 114.36 62.42 -75.05
CA GLN A 572 113.12 62.07 -75.78
C GLN A 572 113.20 61.40 -77.18
N LEU A 573 112.82 60.11 -77.16
CA LEU A 573 112.07 59.29 -78.14
C LEU A 573 112.67 58.83 -79.49
N GLN A 574 112.52 57.49 -79.66
CA GLN A 574 111.91 56.74 -80.79
C GLN A 574 112.75 56.07 -81.89
N GLY A 575 112.45 54.76 -82.07
CA GLY A 575 112.56 53.97 -83.31
C GLY A 575 113.22 52.60 -83.08
N GLY A 576 112.63 51.42 -83.37
CA GLY A 576 111.33 51.01 -83.93
C GLY A 576 111.14 49.50 -83.66
N ARG A 577 109.96 49.04 -83.22
CA ARG A 577 108.83 48.46 -83.98
C ARG A 577 109.19 47.30 -84.94
N VAL A 578 108.72 46.09 -84.60
CA VAL A 578 107.96 45.22 -85.53
C VAL A 578 106.77 44.65 -84.77
N ASP A 579 105.62 44.80 -85.42
CA ASP A 579 104.27 44.40 -85.06
C ASP A 579 104.07 42.89 -85.31
N TRP A 580 103.36 42.20 -84.41
CA TRP A 580 102.60 40.99 -84.75
C TRP A 580 101.26 41.05 -84.03
N GLN A 581 100.40 41.92 -84.53
CA GLN A 581 98.97 41.62 -84.62
C GLN A 581 98.78 40.39 -85.51
N GLN A 582 98.52 39.25 -84.89
CA GLN A 582 97.62 38.22 -85.40
C GLN A 582 96.56 38.08 -84.31
N GLN A 583 95.43 38.78 -84.37
CA GLN A 583 94.33 38.49 -85.29
C GLN A 583 94.08 36.99 -85.44
N VAL A 584 93.81 36.31 -84.33
CA VAL A 584 92.84 35.21 -84.34
C VAL A 584 91.50 35.88 -84.12
N ASN A 585 90.91 36.33 -85.23
CA ASN A 585 89.51 36.67 -85.34
C ASN A 585 88.72 35.37 -85.10
N ILE A 586 88.43 35.04 -83.85
CA ILE A 586 87.36 34.08 -83.55
C ILE A 586 86.11 34.76 -84.09
N PRO A 587 85.37 34.19 -85.06
CA PRO A 587 84.16 34.82 -85.55
C PRO A 587 83.22 34.97 -84.35
N GLU A 588 82.96 36.22 -83.95
CA GLU A 588 82.27 36.54 -82.70
C GLU A 588 80.82 36.01 -82.70
N HIS A 589 80.35 35.53 -83.86
CA HIS A 589 78.99 35.04 -84.11
C HIS A 589 78.97 33.69 -84.87
N ALA A 590 79.58 32.64 -84.31
CA ALA A 590 79.54 31.27 -84.87
C ALA A 590 78.64 30.33 -84.04
N CYS A 591 77.78 29.56 -84.71
CA CYS A 591 76.94 28.58 -84.04
C CYS A 591 77.78 27.37 -83.57
N PRO A 592 77.79 27.03 -82.26
CA PRO A 592 78.63 25.95 -81.74
C PRO A 592 78.18 24.54 -82.17
N LYS A 593 76.97 24.36 -82.73
CA LYS A 593 76.47 23.05 -83.18
C LYS A 593 76.85 22.73 -84.63
N CYS A 594 76.72 23.69 -85.55
CA CYS A 594 76.95 23.48 -86.98
C CYS A 594 78.18 24.22 -87.54
N GLY A 595 78.77 25.15 -86.78
CA GLY A 595 79.95 25.91 -87.19
C GLY A 595 79.69 27.01 -88.22
N GLU A 596 78.42 27.35 -88.49
CA GLU A 596 78.05 28.42 -89.42
C GLU A 596 78.37 29.80 -88.83
N VAL A 597 79.06 30.65 -89.59
CA VAL A 597 79.45 32.02 -89.20
C VAL A 597 78.40 33.00 -89.70
N LEU A 598 77.77 33.71 -88.78
CA LEU A 598 76.66 34.62 -89.06
C LEU A 598 77.10 36.09 -88.93
N PRO A 599 76.47 37.01 -89.67
CA PRO A 599 76.95 38.39 -89.80
C PRO A 599 76.77 39.25 -88.52
N ASP A 600 75.83 38.92 -87.64
CA ASP A 600 75.56 39.61 -86.38
C ASP A 600 75.02 38.66 -85.28
N LEU A 601 75.00 39.15 -84.03
CA LEU A 601 74.54 38.41 -82.85
C LEU A 601 73.05 38.05 -82.92
N ASP A 602 72.21 38.91 -83.50
CA ASP A 602 70.77 38.70 -83.60
C ASP A 602 70.46 37.52 -84.54
N THR A 603 71.17 37.44 -85.66
CA THR A 603 71.08 36.32 -86.61
C THR A 603 71.58 35.02 -85.97
N LEU A 604 72.64 35.09 -85.16
CA LEU A 604 73.12 33.93 -84.38
C LEU A 604 72.09 33.47 -83.34
N GLN A 605 71.43 34.39 -82.65
CA GLN A 605 70.47 34.06 -81.61
C GLN A 605 69.19 33.41 -82.16
N ILE A 606 68.73 33.84 -83.36
CA ILE A 606 67.66 33.18 -84.12
C ILE A 606 68.12 31.79 -84.58
N HIS A 607 69.30 31.70 -85.20
CA HIS A 607 69.84 30.44 -85.71
C HIS A 607 70.03 29.40 -84.60
N ILE A 608 70.54 29.78 -83.43
CA ILE A 608 70.72 28.86 -82.29
C ILE A 608 69.38 28.28 -81.83
N MET A 609 68.29 29.05 -81.91
CA MET A 609 66.95 28.58 -81.53
C MET A 609 66.44 27.47 -82.47
N ASP A 610 66.68 27.62 -83.78
CA ASP A 610 66.32 26.62 -84.79
C ASP A 610 67.31 25.45 -84.85
N CYS A 611 68.58 25.71 -84.56
CA CYS A 611 69.67 24.73 -84.67
C CYS A 611 69.75 23.80 -83.45
N ILE A 612 69.22 24.17 -82.27
CA ILE A 612 69.26 23.32 -81.06
C ILE A 612 68.20 22.20 -81.06
N ILE A 613 67.10 22.35 -81.81
CA ILE A 613 66.16 21.25 -82.11
C ILE A 613 66.87 20.20 -83.00
#